data_AF-A0A947SQ28-F1
#
_entry.id   AF-A0A947SQ28-F1
#
_cell.length_a   1.000
_cell.length_b   1.000
_cell.length_c   1.000
_cell.angle_alpha   90.00
_cell.angle_beta   90.00
_cell.angle_gamma   90.00
#
_symmetry.space_group_name_H-M   'P 1'
#
loop_
_entity.id
_entity.type
_entity.pdbx_description
1 polymer ?
#
loop_
_entity_poly.entity_id
_entity_poly.type
_entity_poly.pdbx_seq_one_letter_code
_entity_poly.pdbx_strand_id
1 'polypeptide(L)'
;MNSIHLSSLRRKVSGRGLKWSSFFILSAVLITSGFFIYNALAEDIFAVTSPSGGEYWRATQTVTWTSPSVNPAYNFYVYAWKDNNIITSYSVDISGLSYTARSTSWNTVGVPDGSYNIRVLLYDPNTSTEVGQVFSSAFTVDNTAPTMNSAQTKTVTSIDVTFSEDLNGATVATGDFSVAGNTVSTATESAPGIITLILGTPIATDAVPAVTLVNGQSVADLAGNTVTGDGTGTYNKTPTDGIAPTIVSVNSDKADGSYKAGEVIDIDVTFSENVTSAEVAVTLETGNTDRSCTFAPTNANTGTCNYTVQVLDTSADLNVNTIAGTINDQSANTMSDFSIATNLAANKALVIDTTPPTVTVIMDDDALNVGDTSLVTFTFSEAPTNFTVEDVTVINNGALTGFAVDDGDAKIYTATFTPTDNIEVTTNVITVGTSWTDA
;
A
#
# COMPACT_ATOMS: atom_id res chain seq x y z
N MET A 1 19.59 -8.25 -40.49
CA MET A 1 18.33 -8.97 -40.23
C MET A 1 18.67 -10.31 -39.60
N ASN A 2 18.28 -10.50 -38.33
CA ASN A 2 17.66 -11.71 -37.71
C ASN A 2 17.65 -13.00 -38.54
N SER A 3 17.79 -14.24 -38.04
CA SER A 3 17.85 -14.83 -36.70
C SER A 3 18.16 -16.34 -36.83
N ILE A 4 18.75 -16.93 -35.77
CA ILE A 4 18.47 -18.21 -35.06
C ILE A 4 17.62 -19.30 -35.76
N HIS A 5 18.05 -20.59 -35.69
CA HIS A 5 17.29 -21.68 -35.04
C HIS A 5 18.06 -23.01 -34.87
N LEU A 6 18.08 -23.53 -33.64
CA LEU A 6 18.47 -24.89 -33.25
C LEU A 6 17.35 -25.91 -33.57
N SER A 7 17.75 -27.15 -33.86
CA SER A 7 16.85 -28.31 -33.83
C SER A 7 17.44 -29.46 -32.99
N SER A 8 16.56 -30.03 -32.18
CA SER A 8 16.74 -31.12 -31.22
C SER A 8 16.77 -32.49 -31.88
N LEU A 9 17.41 -33.48 -31.24
CA LEU A 9 17.07 -34.91 -31.42
C LEU A 9 17.15 -35.64 -30.07
N ARG A 10 15.99 -36.14 -29.62
CA ARG A 10 15.84 -37.10 -28.51
C ARG A 10 15.95 -38.53 -29.04
N ARG A 11 16.49 -39.47 -28.23
CA ARG A 11 16.20 -40.92 -28.37
C ARG A 11 16.09 -41.60 -27.00
N LYS A 12 15.17 -42.58 -26.91
CA LYS A 12 14.63 -43.22 -25.70
C LYS A 12 15.16 -44.67 -25.54
N VAL A 13 15.71 -44.96 -24.35
CA VAL A 13 15.64 -46.16 -23.45
C VAL A 13 15.93 -47.59 -23.98
N SER A 14 16.85 -48.33 -23.32
CA SER A 14 16.60 -49.53 -22.46
C SER A 14 17.86 -50.40 -22.23
N GLY A 15 17.93 -51.09 -21.08
CA GLY A 15 18.71 -52.34 -20.93
C GLY A 15 19.80 -52.36 -19.85
N ARG A 16 19.82 -53.45 -19.06
CA ARG A 16 20.54 -53.64 -17.78
C ARG A 16 21.98 -54.15 -17.92
N GLY A 17 22.83 -53.78 -16.95
CA GLY A 17 23.73 -54.67 -16.20
C GLY A 17 24.97 -55.27 -16.87
N LEU A 18 26.16 -54.88 -16.40
CA LEU A 18 27.17 -55.73 -15.74
C LEU A 18 28.43 -54.90 -15.46
N LYS A 19 28.92 -54.93 -14.22
CA LYS A 19 30.29 -54.51 -13.87
C LYS A 19 31.27 -55.57 -14.42
N TRP A 20 32.48 -55.15 -14.81
CA TRP A 20 33.76 -55.76 -14.43
C TRP A 20 34.91 -54.83 -14.86
N SER A 21 35.86 -54.67 -13.95
CA SER A 21 37.07 -53.84 -13.97
C SER A 21 38.10 -54.28 -15.01
N SER A 22 38.90 -53.35 -15.55
CA SER A 22 40.38 -53.45 -15.63
C SER A 22 41.02 -52.22 -16.30
N PHE A 23 41.98 -51.63 -15.58
CA PHE A 23 43.27 -51.08 -16.02
C PHE A 23 43.41 -50.52 -17.45
N PHE A 24 43.72 -49.22 -17.54
CA PHE A 24 44.62 -48.72 -18.59
C PHE A 24 45.65 -47.74 -18.05
N ILE A 25 46.80 -47.83 -18.70
CA ILE A 25 48.14 -47.45 -18.30
C ILE A 25 48.41 -45.97 -18.52
N LEU A 26 49.19 -45.43 -17.59
CA LEU A 26 49.91 -44.15 -17.59
C LEU A 26 50.50 -43.81 -18.97
N SER A 27 50.15 -42.64 -19.53
CA SER A 27 50.93 -41.98 -20.57
C SER A 27 51.49 -40.69 -20.00
N ALA A 28 52.78 -40.73 -19.68
CA ALA A 28 53.56 -39.57 -19.30
C ALA A 28 53.83 -38.70 -20.53
N VAL A 29 53.51 -37.40 -20.44
CA VAL A 29 54.15 -36.37 -21.26
C VAL A 29 54.82 -35.42 -20.28
N LEU A 30 56.15 -35.48 -20.26
CA LEU A 30 57.03 -34.61 -19.50
C LEU A 30 57.00 -33.23 -20.16
N ILE A 31 56.41 -32.23 -19.50
CA ILE A 31 56.64 -30.82 -19.83
C ILE A 31 57.54 -30.26 -18.74
N THR A 32 58.74 -29.88 -19.17
CA THR A 32 59.78 -29.22 -18.38
C THR A 32 59.35 -27.78 -18.07
N SER A 33 58.83 -27.57 -16.87
CA SER A 33 58.91 -26.31 -16.12
C SER A 33 58.85 -26.67 -14.64
N GLY A 34 59.63 -25.99 -13.80
CA GLY A 34 59.86 -26.34 -12.39
C GLY A 34 58.60 -26.29 -11.52
N PHE A 35 57.75 -27.31 -11.63
CA PHE A 35 56.66 -27.61 -10.72
C PHE A 35 57.20 -28.52 -9.62
N PHE A 36 57.27 -28.00 -8.40
CA PHE A 36 57.35 -28.84 -7.21
C PHE A 36 56.13 -29.75 -7.19
N ILE A 37 56.37 -31.06 -7.31
CA ILE A 37 55.36 -32.06 -6.96
C ILE A 37 55.25 -32.00 -5.44
N TYR A 38 54.21 -31.34 -4.92
CA TYR A 38 53.74 -31.62 -3.57
C TYR A 38 53.24 -33.06 -3.58
N ASN A 39 54.05 -33.97 -3.02
CA ASN A 39 53.61 -35.33 -2.73
C ASN A 39 52.43 -35.24 -1.77
N ALA A 40 51.24 -35.59 -2.25
CA ALA A 40 50.06 -35.81 -1.44
C ALA A 40 50.24 -37.06 -0.57
N LEU A 41 51.01 -36.91 0.51
CA LEU A 41 50.76 -37.66 1.74
C LEU A 41 49.58 -36.96 2.43
N ALA A 42 48.70 -37.72 3.10
CA ALA A 42 47.55 -37.19 3.82
C ALA A 42 47.98 -36.01 4.69
N GLU A 43 47.76 -34.77 4.21
CA GLU A 43 48.13 -33.57 4.95
C GLU A 43 47.20 -33.51 6.16
N ASP A 44 47.79 -33.43 7.35
CA ASP A 44 47.14 -32.76 8.47
C ASP A 44 46.82 -31.34 7.98
N ILE A 45 45.60 -31.14 7.48
CA ILE A 45 45.17 -29.87 6.92
C ILE A 45 45.16 -28.84 8.07
N PHE A 46 46.13 -27.93 8.06
CA PHE A 46 46.08 -26.74 8.89
C PHE A 46 45.06 -25.78 8.29
N ALA A 47 44.18 -25.22 9.10
CA ALA A 47 43.06 -24.38 8.68
C ALA A 47 42.73 -23.36 9.77
N VAL A 48 42.28 -22.17 9.37
CA VAL A 48 41.72 -21.20 10.32
C VAL A 48 40.32 -21.67 10.72
N THR A 49 40.08 -21.83 12.01
CA THR A 49 38.79 -22.28 12.56
C THR A 49 37.95 -21.13 13.10
N SER A 50 38.56 -19.99 13.41
CA SER A 50 37.89 -18.74 13.75
C SER A 50 38.75 -17.57 13.25
N PRO A 51 38.21 -16.63 12.45
CA PRO A 51 36.82 -16.58 11.97
C PRO A 51 36.52 -17.71 10.96
N SER A 52 35.26 -18.11 10.89
CA SER A 52 34.74 -19.20 10.05
C SER A 52 33.85 -18.72 8.90
N GLY A 53 33.43 -17.46 8.91
CA GLY A 53 32.73 -16.76 7.85
C GLY A 53 31.41 -16.11 8.31
N GLY A 54 31.13 -14.90 7.84
CA GLY A 54 29.87 -14.20 8.11
C GLY A 54 29.72 -13.65 9.53
N GLU A 55 30.75 -13.77 10.38
CA GLU A 55 30.75 -13.14 11.70
C GLU A 55 30.98 -11.64 11.62
N TYR A 56 30.49 -10.93 12.64
CA TYR A 56 30.78 -9.52 12.90
C TYR A 56 31.66 -9.42 14.13
N TRP A 57 32.80 -8.75 14.00
CA TRP A 57 33.85 -8.69 15.00
C TRP A 57 34.03 -7.27 15.49
N ARG A 58 33.98 -7.11 16.81
CA ARG A 58 34.31 -5.88 17.53
C ARG A 58 35.22 -6.19 18.71
N ALA A 59 35.99 -5.19 19.14
CA ALA A 59 36.89 -5.30 20.29
C ALA A 59 37.86 -6.50 20.20
N THR A 60 38.19 -7.12 21.34
CA THR A 60 39.16 -8.22 21.38
C THR A 60 38.48 -9.55 21.06
N GLN A 61 38.83 -10.11 19.90
CA GLN A 61 38.35 -11.38 19.40
C GLN A 61 39.48 -12.42 19.43
N THR A 62 39.09 -13.71 19.41
CA THR A 62 40.06 -14.82 19.37
C THR A 62 40.11 -15.42 17.97
N VAL A 63 41.29 -15.37 17.37
CA VAL A 63 41.61 -16.09 16.14
C VAL A 63 42.10 -17.48 16.54
N THR A 64 41.58 -18.53 15.90
CA THR A 64 41.99 -19.92 16.17
C THR A 64 42.29 -20.68 14.89
N TRP A 65 43.19 -21.65 14.96
CA TRP A 65 43.56 -22.51 13.82
C TRP A 65 43.96 -23.91 14.26
N THR A 66 43.85 -24.86 13.33
CA THR A 66 44.54 -26.15 13.45
C THR A 66 45.99 -25.96 13.02
N SER A 67 46.90 -26.61 13.74
CA SER A 67 48.32 -26.69 13.39
C SER A 67 48.66 -28.14 13.00
N PRO A 68 49.49 -28.33 11.96
CA PRO A 68 49.82 -29.67 11.47
C PRO A 68 50.72 -30.43 12.47
N SER A 69 50.85 -31.76 12.34
CA SER A 69 51.88 -32.54 13.05
C SER A 69 53.28 -32.34 12.45
N VAL A 70 53.68 -31.07 12.25
CA VAL A 70 54.97 -30.69 11.65
C VAL A 70 56.00 -30.28 12.68
N ASN A 71 57.25 -30.25 12.20
CA ASN A 71 58.49 -30.01 12.92
C ASN A 71 58.38 -28.93 14.01
N PRO A 72 58.77 -29.24 15.27
CA PRO A 72 58.72 -28.30 16.39
C PRO A 72 59.57 -27.02 16.21
N ALA A 73 60.41 -26.95 15.18
CA ALA A 73 61.25 -25.81 14.86
C ALA A 73 60.54 -24.65 14.10
N TYR A 74 59.27 -24.82 13.71
CA TYR A 74 58.53 -23.81 12.93
C TYR A 74 57.75 -22.81 13.81
N ASN A 75 57.47 -21.63 13.23
CA ASN A 75 56.68 -20.57 13.87
C ASN A 75 55.43 -20.23 13.05
N PHE A 76 54.39 -19.74 13.73
CA PHE A 76 53.21 -19.13 13.08
C PHE A 76 53.27 -17.61 13.07
N TYR A 77 52.77 -17.02 11.99
CA TYR A 77 52.51 -15.60 11.82
C TYR A 77 51.06 -15.40 11.38
N VAL A 78 50.35 -14.44 11.99
CA VAL A 78 48.92 -14.21 11.73
C VAL A 78 48.71 -12.77 11.25
N TYR A 79 48.03 -12.58 10.12
CA TYR A 79 47.83 -11.27 9.50
C TYR A 79 46.36 -11.03 9.15
N ALA A 80 45.90 -9.79 9.33
CA ALA A 80 44.63 -9.34 8.77
C ALA A 80 44.81 -8.91 7.30
N TRP A 81 43.85 -9.26 6.46
CA TRP A 81 43.81 -8.96 5.03
C TRP A 81 42.51 -8.24 4.69
N LYS A 82 42.63 -7.15 3.94
CA LYS A 82 41.50 -6.43 3.32
C LYS A 82 41.82 -6.18 1.86
N ASP A 83 40.89 -6.47 0.97
CA ASP A 83 41.02 -6.19 -0.47
C ASP A 83 42.35 -6.70 -1.07
N ASN A 84 42.75 -7.94 -0.73
CA ASN A 84 44.02 -8.57 -1.12
C ASN A 84 45.31 -7.87 -0.66
N ASN A 85 45.22 -6.94 0.30
CA ASN A 85 46.37 -6.29 0.90
C ASN A 85 46.55 -6.74 2.35
N ILE A 86 47.80 -7.06 2.70
CA ILE A 86 48.20 -7.28 4.09
C ILE A 86 48.04 -5.94 4.81
N ILE A 87 47.31 -5.95 5.91
CA ILE A 87 47.24 -4.78 6.78
C ILE A 87 48.22 -4.98 7.93
N THR A 88 49.36 -4.31 7.82
CA THR A 88 50.42 -4.33 8.85
C THR A 88 50.22 -3.26 9.92
N SER A 89 49.38 -2.25 9.68
CA SER A 89 49.14 -1.12 10.59
C SER A 89 48.16 -1.43 11.72
N TYR A 90 47.34 -2.48 11.60
CA TYR A 90 46.34 -2.87 12.60
C TYR A 90 46.55 -4.35 12.98
N SER A 91 47.65 -4.60 13.68
CA SER A 91 48.22 -5.94 13.82
C SER A 91 47.45 -6.85 14.78
N VAL A 92 47.18 -8.08 14.33
CA VAL A 92 47.14 -9.28 15.18
C VAL A 92 48.56 -9.52 15.69
N ASP A 93 48.81 -9.98 16.92
CA ASP A 93 50.19 -10.16 17.43
C ASP A 93 51.05 -11.03 16.46
N ILE A 94 52.02 -10.38 15.79
CA ILE A 94 52.49 -10.72 14.44
C ILE A 94 53.86 -11.44 14.40
N SER A 95 54.32 -12.16 15.43
CA SER A 95 55.50 -13.00 15.20
C SER A 95 55.77 -14.09 16.22
N GLY A 96 56.23 -15.24 15.71
CA GLY A 96 57.02 -16.19 16.51
C GLY A 96 56.21 -17.04 17.48
N LEU A 97 54.90 -17.19 17.25
CA LEU A 97 54.10 -18.14 18.02
C LEU A 97 54.67 -19.54 17.79
N SER A 98 54.90 -20.28 18.89
CA SER A 98 55.31 -21.69 18.87
C SER A 98 54.40 -22.51 17.94
N TYR A 99 54.95 -23.54 17.28
CA TYR A 99 54.18 -24.48 16.46
C TYR A 99 53.01 -25.15 17.21
N THR A 100 53.05 -25.18 18.55
CA THR A 100 51.96 -25.70 19.38
C THR A 100 50.80 -24.72 19.55
N ALA A 101 50.99 -23.42 19.26
CA ALA A 101 49.95 -22.41 19.38
C ALA A 101 48.78 -22.72 18.43
N ARG A 102 47.56 -22.54 18.95
CA ARG A 102 46.30 -22.78 18.23
C ARG A 102 45.39 -21.56 18.22
N SER A 103 45.83 -20.47 18.84
CA SER A 103 45.04 -19.26 19.00
C SER A 103 45.91 -18.04 19.24
N THR A 104 45.40 -16.87 18.88
CA THR A 104 45.90 -15.57 19.32
C THR A 104 44.73 -14.60 19.47
N SER A 105 44.94 -13.54 20.24
CA SER A 105 43.95 -12.47 20.40
C SER A 105 44.20 -11.36 19.39
N TRP A 106 43.13 -10.79 18.85
CA TRP A 106 43.21 -9.60 18.01
C TRP A 106 42.23 -8.56 18.52
N ASN A 107 42.73 -7.36 18.79
CA ASN A 107 41.90 -6.22 19.13
C ASN A 107 41.55 -5.45 17.86
N THR A 108 40.27 -5.45 17.48
CA THR A 108 39.78 -4.74 16.31
C THR A 108 39.48 -3.26 16.58
N VAL A 109 39.64 -2.75 17.82
CA VAL A 109 39.43 -1.33 18.11
C VAL A 109 40.35 -0.47 17.24
N GLY A 110 39.75 0.47 16.50
CA GLY A 110 40.46 1.37 15.59
C GLY A 110 40.78 0.76 14.22
N VAL A 111 40.46 -0.54 14.01
CA VAL A 111 40.41 -1.12 12.66
C VAL A 111 39.20 -0.52 11.93
N PRO A 112 39.36 0.02 10.72
CA PRO A 112 38.24 0.54 9.95
C PRO A 112 37.21 -0.54 9.65
N ASP A 113 35.93 -0.19 9.63
CA ASP A 113 34.90 -1.17 9.32
C ASP A 113 35.04 -1.72 7.90
N GLY A 114 34.54 -2.95 7.71
CA GLY A 114 34.49 -3.60 6.40
C GLY A 114 34.79 -5.09 6.46
N SER A 115 34.97 -5.69 5.28
CA SER A 115 35.24 -7.12 5.16
C SER A 115 36.73 -7.43 5.26
N TYR A 116 37.06 -8.46 6.03
CA TYR A 116 38.43 -8.92 6.27
C TYR A 116 38.54 -10.44 6.17
N ASN A 117 39.76 -10.91 5.96
CA ASN A 117 40.16 -12.30 6.14
C ASN A 117 41.39 -12.36 7.05
N ILE A 118 41.58 -13.48 7.73
CA ILE A 118 42.80 -13.77 8.48
C ILE A 118 43.68 -14.72 7.68
N ARG A 119 44.95 -14.37 7.48
CA ARG A 119 45.98 -15.25 6.92
C ARG A 119 46.84 -15.81 8.05
N VAL A 120 46.93 -17.12 8.16
CA VAL A 120 47.89 -17.82 9.05
C VAL A 120 49.00 -18.41 8.19
N LEU A 121 50.23 -17.98 8.46
CA LEU A 121 51.45 -18.33 7.74
C LEU A 121 52.34 -19.19 8.63
N LEU A 122 52.75 -20.36 8.11
CA LEU A 122 53.77 -21.22 8.71
C LEU A 122 55.14 -20.90 8.12
N TYR A 123 56.13 -20.65 8.97
CA TYR A 123 57.44 -20.16 8.59
C TYR A 123 58.56 -20.99 9.22
N ASP A 124 59.57 -21.37 8.43
CA ASP A 124 60.80 -21.98 8.92
C ASP A 124 61.83 -20.88 9.21
N PRO A 125 62.15 -20.61 10.48
CA PRO A 125 63.10 -19.57 10.85
C PRO A 125 64.55 -19.92 10.45
N ASN A 126 64.88 -21.19 10.23
CA ASN A 126 66.25 -21.60 9.90
C ASN A 126 66.59 -21.32 8.44
N THR A 127 65.63 -21.51 7.54
CA THR A 127 65.79 -21.25 6.10
C THR A 127 65.22 -19.91 5.67
N SER A 128 64.51 -19.22 6.58
CA SER A 128 63.80 -17.98 6.30
C SER A 128 62.74 -18.09 5.20
N THR A 129 62.04 -19.24 5.11
CA THR A 129 61.07 -19.54 4.04
C THR A 129 59.67 -19.81 4.57
N GLU A 130 58.66 -19.37 3.80
CA GLU A 130 57.26 -19.78 3.96
C GLU A 130 57.10 -21.27 3.61
N VAL A 131 56.51 -22.03 4.54
CA VAL A 131 56.28 -23.48 4.41
C VAL A 131 54.82 -23.78 4.05
N GLY A 132 53.91 -22.87 4.42
CA GLY A 132 52.49 -22.98 4.07
C GLY A 132 51.68 -21.79 4.55
N GLN A 133 50.52 -21.56 3.94
CA GLN A 133 49.57 -20.54 4.33
C GLN A 133 48.13 -21.03 4.21
N VAL A 134 47.26 -20.50 5.07
CA VAL A 134 45.81 -20.62 4.96
C VAL A 134 45.12 -19.30 5.25
N PHE A 135 43.94 -19.14 4.67
CA PHE A 135 43.06 -17.99 4.88
C PHE A 135 41.79 -18.45 5.58
N SER A 136 41.25 -17.61 6.47
CA SER A 136 39.89 -17.74 6.94
C SER A 136 38.90 -17.41 5.83
N SER A 137 37.64 -17.83 6.01
CA SER A 137 36.52 -17.19 5.33
C SER A 137 36.45 -15.69 5.66
N ALA A 138 35.74 -14.92 4.83
CA ALA A 138 35.55 -13.50 5.06
C ALA A 138 34.60 -13.26 6.24
N PHE A 139 34.95 -12.28 7.07
CA PHE A 139 34.16 -11.79 8.19
C PHE A 139 34.12 -10.26 8.13
N THR A 140 33.29 -9.64 8.95
CA THR A 140 33.17 -8.18 9.01
C THR A 140 33.79 -7.69 10.30
N VAL A 141 34.69 -6.70 10.20
CA VAL A 141 35.03 -5.86 11.35
C VAL A 141 34.06 -4.70 11.35
N ASP A 142 33.46 -4.47 12.51
CA ASP A 142 32.49 -3.41 12.71
C ASP A 142 32.61 -2.89 14.14
N ASN A 143 33.14 -1.67 14.25
CA ASN A 143 33.32 -0.95 15.50
C ASN A 143 32.43 0.29 15.59
N THR A 144 31.56 0.52 14.60
CA THR A 144 30.68 1.69 14.58
C THR A 144 29.37 1.32 15.26
N ALA A 145 28.89 2.19 16.14
CA ALA A 145 27.58 1.98 16.74
C ALA A 145 26.46 2.41 15.77
N PRO A 146 25.31 1.70 15.77
CA PRO A 146 24.18 2.11 14.97
C PRO A 146 23.68 3.48 15.44
N THR A 147 23.08 4.24 14.54
CA THR A 147 22.45 5.53 14.87
C THR A 147 21.03 5.56 14.35
N MET A 148 20.12 6.14 15.13
CA MET A 148 18.75 6.36 14.68
C MET A 148 18.74 7.51 13.68
N ASN A 149 18.44 7.23 12.41
CA ASN A 149 18.52 8.21 11.32
C ASN A 149 17.20 8.96 11.15
N SER A 150 16.11 8.22 10.97
CA SER A 150 14.79 8.76 10.63
C SER A 150 13.66 7.90 11.18
N ALA A 151 12.44 8.43 11.13
CA ALA A 151 11.22 7.66 11.35
C ALA A 151 10.17 8.08 10.30
N GLN A 152 9.22 7.19 10.00
CA GLN A 152 8.09 7.47 9.12
C GLN A 152 6.84 6.72 9.61
N THR A 153 5.69 7.39 9.66
CA THR A 153 4.40 6.70 9.90
C THR A 153 4.05 5.82 8.69
N LYS A 154 3.60 4.60 8.91
CA LYS A 154 3.26 3.65 7.83
C LYS A 154 1.78 3.36 7.75
N THR A 155 1.16 3.23 8.92
CA THR A 155 -0.28 3.09 9.08
C THR A 155 -0.68 3.88 10.31
N VAL A 156 -1.99 4.05 10.52
CA VAL A 156 -2.51 4.62 11.77
C VAL A 156 -2.08 3.85 13.02
N THR A 157 -1.54 2.64 12.90
CA THR A 157 -1.07 1.81 14.03
C THR A 157 0.41 1.48 13.97
N SER A 158 1.19 2.03 13.02
CA SER A 158 2.60 1.67 12.91
C SER A 158 3.52 2.79 12.43
N ILE A 159 4.74 2.77 12.95
CA ILE A 159 5.82 3.69 12.61
C ILE A 159 7.07 2.85 12.33
N ASP A 160 7.73 3.11 11.21
CA ASP A 160 9.05 2.55 10.94
C ASP A 160 10.14 3.53 11.37
N VAL A 161 11.14 3.02 12.08
CA VAL A 161 12.34 3.74 12.49
C VAL A 161 13.53 3.16 11.72
N THR A 162 14.28 4.01 11.03
CA THR A 162 15.43 3.61 10.22
C THR A 162 16.72 3.92 10.96
N PHE A 163 17.61 2.93 11.05
CA PHE A 163 18.94 3.04 11.61
C PHE A 163 20.01 3.16 10.51
N SER A 164 21.24 3.48 10.89
CA SER A 164 22.38 3.62 9.96
C SER A 164 22.87 2.30 9.36
N GLU A 165 22.47 1.18 9.95
CA GLU A 165 22.94 -0.16 9.62
C GLU A 165 21.98 -1.22 10.14
N ASP A 166 22.26 -2.47 9.77
CA ASP A 166 21.52 -3.65 10.22
C ASP A 166 21.64 -3.84 11.74
N LEU A 167 20.54 -4.18 12.39
CA LEU A 167 20.53 -4.40 13.83
C LEU A 167 20.63 -5.88 14.17
N ASN A 168 20.88 -6.16 15.44
CA ASN A 168 20.58 -7.45 16.02
C ASN A 168 19.17 -7.39 16.61
N GLY A 169 18.18 -7.84 15.86
CA GLY A 169 16.77 -7.87 16.29
C GLY A 169 16.50 -8.58 17.63
N ALA A 170 17.41 -9.43 18.13
CA ALA A 170 17.27 -10.02 19.47
C ALA A 170 17.54 -9.03 20.61
N THR A 171 18.17 -7.89 20.32
CA THR A 171 18.40 -6.78 21.28
C THR A 171 17.28 -5.76 21.28
N VAL A 172 16.33 -5.87 20.34
CA VAL A 172 15.20 -4.95 20.21
C VAL A 172 14.06 -5.43 21.10
N ALA A 173 13.62 -4.55 22.00
CA ALA A 173 12.51 -4.76 22.91
C ALA A 173 11.50 -3.61 22.83
N THR A 174 10.25 -3.92 23.19
CA THR A 174 9.16 -2.92 23.21
C THR A 174 9.47 -1.74 24.13
N GLY A 175 10.19 -1.96 25.23
CA GLY A 175 10.56 -0.94 26.19
C GLY A 175 11.69 0.00 25.74
N ASP A 176 12.37 -0.30 24.63
CA ASP A 176 13.48 0.53 24.14
C ASP A 176 13.00 1.84 23.50
N PHE A 177 11.74 1.87 23.04
CA PHE A 177 11.17 2.99 22.31
C PHE A 177 9.97 3.57 23.04
N SER A 178 9.80 4.89 22.93
CA SER A 178 8.54 5.55 23.28
C SER A 178 8.06 6.42 22.14
N VAL A 179 6.74 6.56 22.04
CA VAL A 179 6.05 7.38 21.05
C VAL A 179 5.20 8.40 21.79
N ALA A 180 5.38 9.69 21.47
CA ALA A 180 4.70 10.77 22.18
C ALA A 180 3.17 10.59 22.12
N GLY A 181 2.51 10.58 23.29
CA GLY A 181 1.05 10.45 23.39
C GLY A 181 0.49 9.06 23.04
N ASN A 182 1.33 8.04 22.86
CA ASN A 182 0.90 6.70 22.50
C ASN A 182 1.71 5.63 23.25
N THR A 183 1.21 4.40 23.29
CA THR A 183 1.95 3.26 23.84
C THR A 183 2.56 2.46 22.70
N VAL A 184 3.78 1.93 22.88
CA VAL A 184 4.35 0.94 21.96
C VAL A 184 3.90 -0.44 22.42
N SER A 185 3.15 -1.14 21.58
CA SER A 185 2.68 -2.51 21.82
C SER A 185 3.76 -3.54 21.49
N THR A 186 4.47 -3.33 20.37
CA THR A 186 5.61 -4.16 19.97
C THR A 186 6.65 -3.32 19.25
N ALA A 187 7.91 -3.73 19.35
CA ALA A 187 9.02 -3.22 18.54
C ALA A 187 9.76 -4.43 17.96
N THR A 188 9.95 -4.45 16.65
CA THR A 188 10.61 -5.57 15.95
C THR A 188 11.43 -5.05 14.79
N GLU A 189 12.61 -5.63 14.59
CA GLU A 189 13.34 -5.45 13.35
C GLU A 189 12.62 -6.20 12.21
N SER A 190 11.96 -5.45 11.35
CA SER A 190 11.13 -5.98 10.26
C SER A 190 11.92 -6.19 8.97
N ALA A 191 13.01 -5.45 8.82
CA ALA A 191 14.02 -5.58 7.77
C ALA A 191 15.36 -5.04 8.30
N PRO A 192 16.49 -5.35 7.66
CA PRO A 192 17.79 -4.87 8.11
C PRO A 192 17.82 -3.37 8.38
N GLY A 193 18.04 -2.99 9.64
CA GLY A 193 18.10 -1.60 10.09
C GLY A 193 16.76 -0.87 10.14
N ILE A 194 15.64 -1.57 9.99
CA ILE A 194 14.28 -1.02 10.09
C ILE A 194 13.56 -1.66 11.26
N ILE A 195 13.27 -0.83 12.27
CA ILE A 195 12.42 -1.21 13.40
C ILE A 195 11.00 -0.75 13.12
N THR A 196 10.06 -1.69 13.02
CA THR A 196 8.63 -1.37 13.00
C THR A 196 8.10 -1.36 14.43
N LEU A 197 7.55 -0.22 14.83
CA LEU A 197 6.82 -0.03 16.07
C LEU A 197 5.32 -0.21 15.80
N ILE A 198 4.65 -1.03 16.58
CA ILE A 198 3.18 -1.12 16.58
C ILE A 198 2.65 -0.33 17.77
N LEU A 199 1.70 0.56 17.51
CA LEU A 199 1.09 1.45 18.49
C LEU A 199 -0.08 0.79 19.19
N GLY A 200 -0.37 1.21 20.43
CA GLY A 200 -1.51 0.69 21.19
C GLY A 200 -2.84 1.34 20.81
N THR A 201 -2.80 2.58 20.34
CA THR A 201 -3.97 3.30 19.83
C THR A 201 -3.71 3.86 18.44
N PRO A 202 -4.69 3.82 17.53
CA PRO A 202 -4.55 4.47 16.23
C PRO A 202 -4.25 5.97 16.38
N ILE A 203 -3.36 6.48 15.54
CA ILE A 203 -3.09 7.91 15.36
C ILE A 203 -3.92 8.45 14.18
N ALA A 204 -4.11 9.77 14.10
CA ALA A 204 -4.68 10.40 12.91
C ALA A 204 -3.75 10.20 11.70
N THR A 205 -4.28 10.28 10.48
CA THR A 205 -3.48 9.98 9.28
C THR A 205 -2.39 11.03 9.04
N ASP A 206 -2.59 12.28 9.47
CA ASP A 206 -1.60 13.37 9.44
C ASP A 206 -0.69 13.45 10.69
N ALA A 207 -0.87 12.56 11.67
CA ALA A 207 -0.18 12.66 12.94
C ALA A 207 1.26 12.14 12.85
N VAL A 208 2.22 12.94 13.33
CA VAL A 208 3.66 12.59 13.37
C VAL A 208 4.21 12.61 14.80
N PRO A 209 3.77 11.71 15.69
CA PRO A 209 4.22 11.72 17.08
C PRO A 209 5.70 11.38 17.19
N ALA A 210 6.46 12.17 17.96
CA ALA A 210 7.89 11.96 18.12
C ALA A 210 8.20 10.58 18.72
N VAL A 211 9.15 9.88 18.09
CA VAL A 211 9.72 8.62 18.54
C VAL A 211 11.05 8.89 19.24
N THR A 212 11.30 8.21 20.35
CA THR A 212 12.52 8.40 21.14
C THR A 212 13.08 7.07 21.60
N LEU A 213 14.40 6.92 21.60
CA LEU A 213 15.07 5.83 22.33
C LEU A 213 15.04 6.15 23.83
N VAL A 214 14.47 5.25 24.62
CA VAL A 214 14.21 5.46 26.05
C VAL A 214 15.53 5.55 26.83
N ASN A 215 15.60 6.45 27.81
CA ASN A 215 16.79 6.68 28.62
C ASN A 215 17.30 5.39 29.28
N GLY A 216 18.57 5.07 29.06
CA GLY A 216 19.23 3.87 29.59
C GLY A 216 18.88 2.57 28.88
N GLN A 217 17.98 2.58 27.90
CA GLN A 217 17.71 1.43 27.03
C GLN A 217 18.62 1.48 25.81
N SER A 218 18.90 0.31 25.23
CA SER A 218 19.87 0.20 24.14
C SER A 218 19.49 -0.87 23.15
N VAL A 219 19.67 -0.56 21.86
CA VAL A 219 19.69 -1.55 20.78
C VAL A 219 21.11 -1.70 20.26
N ALA A 220 21.42 -2.87 19.72
CA ALA A 220 22.75 -3.17 19.19
C ALA A 220 22.69 -3.66 17.74
N ASP A 221 23.78 -3.46 17.01
CA ASP A 221 24.00 -4.10 15.71
C ASP A 221 24.38 -5.58 15.84
N LEU A 222 24.66 -6.23 14.71
CA LEU A 222 25.12 -7.63 14.64
C LEU A 222 26.52 -7.83 15.23
N ALA A 223 27.40 -6.83 15.16
CA ALA A 223 28.69 -6.84 15.85
C ALA A 223 28.53 -6.66 17.36
N GLY A 224 27.36 -6.15 17.78
CA GLY A 224 26.85 -5.76 19.09
C GLY A 224 27.32 -4.38 19.57
N ASN A 225 27.75 -3.47 18.70
CA ASN A 225 27.92 -2.07 19.12
C ASN A 225 26.54 -1.50 19.46
N THR A 226 26.46 -0.75 20.55
CA THR A 226 25.18 -0.30 21.12
C THR A 226 24.95 1.19 20.93
N VAL A 227 23.73 1.56 20.58
CA VAL A 227 23.21 2.91 20.81
C VAL A 227 22.33 2.90 22.04
N THR A 228 22.56 3.83 22.96
CA THR A 228 21.84 3.91 24.24
C THR A 228 21.11 5.24 24.34
N GLY A 229 19.84 5.21 24.72
CA GLY A 229 19.06 6.42 24.94
C GLY A 229 19.67 7.23 26.08
N ASP A 230 19.88 8.53 25.85
CA ASP A 230 20.58 9.42 26.79
C ASP A 230 19.63 10.24 27.68
N GLY A 231 18.32 10.16 27.43
CA GLY A 231 17.29 10.92 28.14
C GLY A 231 17.32 12.43 27.89
N THR A 232 18.18 12.92 27.00
CA THR A 232 18.29 14.35 26.68
C THR A 232 17.50 14.75 25.43
N GLY A 233 17.01 13.75 24.70
CA GLY A 233 16.26 13.93 23.46
C GLY A 233 17.12 13.93 22.20
N THR A 234 18.43 13.66 22.31
CA THR A 234 19.35 13.53 21.17
C THR A 234 18.84 12.55 20.11
N TYR A 235 18.17 11.48 20.56
CA TYR A 235 17.63 10.43 19.68
C TYR A 235 16.16 10.65 19.32
N ASN A 236 15.60 11.84 19.55
CA ASN A 236 14.22 12.12 19.16
C ASN A 236 14.12 12.26 17.65
N LYS A 237 13.22 11.48 17.05
CA LYS A 237 12.85 11.60 15.64
C LYS A 237 11.39 11.93 15.55
N THR A 238 11.09 13.06 14.92
CA THR A 238 9.74 13.34 14.45
C THR A 238 9.57 12.56 13.16
N PRO A 239 8.63 11.61 13.09
CA PRO A 239 8.38 10.89 11.85
C PRO A 239 8.05 11.84 10.71
N THR A 240 8.47 11.51 9.50
CA THR A 240 7.76 12.02 8.32
C THR A 240 6.42 11.32 8.24
N ASP A 241 5.40 12.02 7.78
CA ASP A 241 4.13 11.37 7.53
C ASP A 241 4.22 10.53 6.23
N GLY A 242 3.85 9.25 6.35
CA GLY A 242 3.80 8.29 5.26
C GLY A 242 2.45 7.58 5.13
N ILE A 243 1.39 8.09 5.78
CA ILE A 243 0.04 7.53 5.69
C ILE A 243 -0.69 8.27 4.58
N ALA A 244 -1.12 7.56 3.53
CA ALA A 244 -1.89 8.18 2.46
C ALA A 244 -3.31 8.57 2.91
N PRO A 245 -3.88 9.67 2.36
CA PRO A 245 -5.24 10.08 2.67
C PRO A 245 -6.27 9.06 2.14
N THR A 246 -7.44 9.01 2.77
CA THR A 246 -8.60 8.18 2.39
C THR A 246 -9.89 8.99 2.36
N ILE A 247 -10.96 8.44 1.79
CA ILE A 247 -12.29 9.08 1.76
C ILE A 247 -13.13 8.58 2.95
N VAL A 248 -13.45 9.50 3.86
CA VAL A 248 -14.20 9.20 5.09
C VAL A 248 -15.70 9.18 4.82
N SER A 249 -16.22 10.20 4.14
CA SER A 249 -17.65 10.28 3.90
C SER A 249 -18.01 11.16 2.70
N VAL A 250 -19.18 10.90 2.12
CA VAL A 250 -19.86 11.79 1.21
C VAL A 250 -21.20 12.20 1.81
N ASN A 251 -21.52 13.49 1.78
CA ASN A 251 -22.75 14.07 2.32
C ASN A 251 -23.31 15.15 1.39
N SER A 252 -24.44 15.74 1.78
CA SER A 252 -25.02 16.94 1.18
C SER A 252 -25.68 17.80 2.26
N ASP A 253 -25.71 19.11 2.08
CA ASP A 253 -26.50 20.06 2.87
C ASP A 253 -27.98 20.06 2.46
N LYS A 254 -28.35 19.42 1.34
CA LYS A 254 -29.74 19.23 0.96
C LYS A 254 -30.52 18.40 1.97
N ALA A 255 -31.79 18.76 2.13
CA ALA A 255 -32.74 18.02 2.95
C ALA A 255 -33.12 16.71 2.26
N ASP A 256 -33.55 15.72 3.02
CA ASP A 256 -34.12 14.50 2.43
C ASP A 256 -35.39 14.84 1.65
N GLY A 257 -35.57 14.22 0.48
CA GLY A 257 -36.71 14.49 -0.40
C GLY A 257 -36.44 14.16 -1.87
N SER A 258 -37.44 14.46 -2.70
CA SER A 258 -37.37 14.31 -4.16
C SER A 258 -36.91 15.60 -4.82
N TYR A 259 -36.05 15.46 -5.83
CA TYR A 259 -35.46 16.56 -6.57
C TYR A 259 -35.66 16.41 -8.07
N LYS A 260 -35.99 17.52 -8.71
CA LYS A 260 -36.41 17.60 -10.12
C LYS A 260 -35.31 18.22 -10.99
N ALA A 261 -35.47 18.09 -12.30
CA ALA A 261 -34.56 18.70 -13.27
C ALA A 261 -34.39 20.21 -13.03
N GLY A 262 -33.14 20.67 -13.02
CA GLY A 262 -32.74 22.05 -12.77
C GLY A 262 -32.38 22.37 -11.32
N GLU A 263 -32.73 21.50 -10.36
CA GLU A 263 -32.32 21.68 -8.97
C GLU A 263 -30.84 21.33 -8.78
N VAL A 264 -30.17 22.08 -7.90
CA VAL A 264 -28.76 21.88 -7.58
C VAL A 264 -28.66 21.15 -6.25
N ILE A 265 -27.89 20.07 -6.21
CA ILE A 265 -27.53 19.31 -5.01
C ILE A 265 -26.02 19.46 -4.83
N ASP A 266 -25.61 19.99 -3.68
CA ASP A 266 -24.22 20.05 -3.26
C ASP A 266 -23.75 18.68 -2.78
N ILE A 267 -22.53 18.31 -3.14
CA ILE A 267 -21.91 17.03 -2.80
C ILE A 267 -20.64 17.33 -2.03
N ASP A 268 -20.65 17.01 -0.73
CA ASP A 268 -19.56 17.24 0.20
C ASP A 268 -18.76 15.96 0.42
N VAL A 269 -17.49 15.97 0.02
CA VAL A 269 -16.55 14.88 0.27
C VAL A 269 -15.67 15.25 1.46
N THR A 270 -15.53 14.33 2.41
CA THR A 270 -14.61 14.44 3.55
C THR A 270 -13.49 13.42 3.45
N PHE A 271 -12.26 13.88 3.61
CA PHE A 271 -11.03 13.09 3.60
C PHE A 271 -10.51 12.86 5.03
N SER A 272 -9.66 11.83 5.21
CA SER A 272 -9.09 11.51 6.52
C SER A 272 -8.11 12.56 7.07
N GLU A 273 -7.60 13.40 6.17
CA GLU A 273 -6.69 14.51 6.45
C GLU A 273 -6.81 15.58 5.36
N ASN A 274 -6.05 16.65 5.52
CA ASN A 274 -5.99 17.71 4.53
C ASN A 274 -5.35 17.21 3.23
N VAL A 275 -5.98 17.48 2.09
CA VAL A 275 -5.47 17.10 0.77
C VAL A 275 -5.32 18.30 -0.15
N THR A 276 -4.50 18.12 -1.18
CA THR A 276 -4.34 19.02 -2.31
C THR A 276 -4.46 18.24 -3.62
N SER A 277 -5.33 18.71 -4.50
CA SER A 277 -5.48 18.15 -5.85
C SER A 277 -5.85 19.25 -6.84
N ALA A 278 -5.36 19.13 -8.07
CA ALA A 278 -5.76 20.04 -9.15
C ALA A 278 -7.22 19.83 -9.55
N GLU A 279 -7.70 18.59 -9.49
CA GLU A 279 -9.09 18.22 -9.77
C GLU A 279 -9.42 16.86 -9.13
N VAL A 280 -10.56 16.82 -8.45
CA VAL A 280 -11.23 15.62 -7.97
C VAL A 280 -12.55 15.52 -8.70
N ALA A 281 -12.77 14.40 -9.39
CA ALA A 281 -14.01 14.10 -10.08
C ALA A 281 -14.87 13.17 -9.22
N VAL A 282 -16.12 13.56 -9.02
CA VAL A 282 -17.15 12.79 -8.31
C VAL A 282 -18.19 12.38 -9.34
N THR A 283 -18.42 11.09 -9.51
CA THR A 283 -19.42 10.54 -10.43
C THR A 283 -20.58 9.96 -9.63
N LEU A 284 -21.79 10.43 -9.90
CA LEU A 284 -23.03 10.03 -9.24
C LEU A 284 -23.79 9.01 -10.09
N GLU A 285 -24.42 8.05 -9.42
CA GLU A 285 -25.38 7.12 -10.02
C GLU A 285 -26.74 7.81 -10.18
N THR A 286 -27.05 8.16 -11.42
CA THR A 286 -28.24 8.94 -11.81
C THR A 286 -29.06 8.23 -12.88
N GLY A 287 -28.94 6.90 -12.98
CA GLY A 287 -29.69 6.05 -13.88
C GLY A 287 -28.87 5.62 -15.10
N ASN A 288 -29.44 5.79 -16.30
CA ASN A 288 -28.77 5.32 -17.53
C ASN A 288 -27.48 6.09 -17.87
N THR A 289 -27.37 7.33 -17.40
CA THR A 289 -26.21 8.19 -17.62
C THR A 289 -25.81 8.79 -16.30
N ASP A 290 -24.64 8.38 -15.81
CA ASP A 290 -24.04 8.96 -14.63
C ASP A 290 -23.64 10.41 -14.87
N ARG A 291 -23.83 11.24 -13.84
CA ARG A 291 -23.42 12.64 -13.83
C ARG A 291 -22.15 12.82 -13.05
N SER A 292 -21.41 13.87 -13.36
CA SER A 292 -20.16 14.16 -12.67
C SER A 292 -20.08 15.62 -12.26
N CYS A 293 -19.47 15.88 -11.11
CA CYS A 293 -19.04 17.21 -10.71
C CYS A 293 -17.58 17.17 -10.25
N THR A 294 -16.91 18.33 -10.24
CA THR A 294 -15.50 18.42 -9.86
C THR A 294 -15.23 19.52 -8.85
N PHE A 295 -14.18 19.35 -8.06
CA PHE A 295 -13.63 20.35 -7.16
C PHE A 295 -12.11 20.23 -7.05
N ALA A 296 -11.43 21.24 -6.50
CA ALA A 296 -9.97 21.28 -6.38
C ALA A 296 -9.57 21.68 -4.94
N PRO A 297 -9.44 20.71 -4.01
CA PRO A 297 -9.07 21.02 -2.63
C PRO A 297 -7.63 21.52 -2.58
N THR A 298 -7.35 22.47 -1.68
CA THR A 298 -5.99 22.98 -1.41
C THR A 298 -5.79 23.04 0.09
N ASN A 299 -4.97 22.15 0.63
CA ASN A 299 -4.74 21.98 2.06
C ASN A 299 -6.07 21.99 2.86
N ALA A 300 -7.02 21.16 2.42
CA ALA A 300 -8.35 21.07 3.02
C ALA A 300 -8.75 19.60 3.14
N ASN A 301 -9.39 19.24 4.25
CA ASN A 301 -9.91 17.88 4.48
C ASN A 301 -11.33 17.70 3.92
N THR A 302 -11.90 18.72 3.30
CA THR A 302 -13.20 18.65 2.62
C THR A 302 -13.13 19.27 1.24
N GLY A 303 -14.05 18.88 0.38
CA GLY A 303 -14.30 19.56 -0.88
C GLY A 303 -15.73 19.35 -1.34
N THR A 304 -16.28 20.36 -2.01
CA THR A 304 -17.68 20.40 -2.40
C THR A 304 -17.79 20.64 -3.89
N CYS A 305 -18.67 19.90 -4.57
CA CYS A 305 -19.08 20.21 -5.94
C CYS A 305 -20.59 20.16 -6.10
N ASN A 306 -21.09 20.82 -7.14
CA ASN A 306 -22.53 20.91 -7.39
C ASN A 306 -22.93 19.97 -8.52
N TYR A 307 -23.87 19.09 -8.23
CA TYR A 307 -24.62 18.34 -9.23
C TYR A 307 -25.92 19.10 -9.54
N THR A 308 -26.16 19.43 -10.81
CA THR A 308 -27.46 19.96 -11.26
C THR A 308 -28.24 18.82 -11.90
N VAL A 309 -29.41 18.51 -11.35
CA VAL A 309 -30.28 17.44 -11.84
C VAL A 309 -30.65 17.72 -13.29
N GLN A 310 -30.44 16.76 -14.19
CA GLN A 310 -30.75 16.89 -15.60
C GLN A 310 -31.98 16.06 -15.96
N VAL A 311 -32.64 16.42 -17.06
CA VAL A 311 -33.76 15.61 -17.59
C VAL A 311 -33.26 14.20 -17.90
N LEU A 312 -34.08 13.20 -17.58
CA LEU A 312 -33.80 11.76 -17.67
C LEU A 312 -32.89 11.19 -16.57
N ASP A 313 -32.39 12.03 -15.66
CA ASP A 313 -31.74 11.52 -14.46
C ASP A 313 -32.80 10.87 -13.56
N THR A 314 -32.50 9.70 -13.01
CA THR A 314 -33.39 9.00 -12.09
C THR A 314 -32.58 8.22 -11.07
N SER A 315 -32.95 8.34 -9.79
CA SER A 315 -32.32 7.59 -8.73
C SER A 315 -33.28 7.45 -7.56
N ALA A 316 -33.48 6.22 -7.10
CA ALA A 316 -34.30 5.96 -5.92
C ALA A 316 -33.63 6.46 -4.63
N ASP A 317 -32.29 6.54 -4.64
CA ASP A 317 -31.49 7.18 -3.60
C ASP A 317 -30.12 7.54 -4.20
N LEU A 318 -29.87 8.84 -4.37
CA LEU A 318 -28.69 9.36 -5.05
C LEU A 318 -27.42 8.90 -4.33
N ASN A 319 -26.51 8.31 -5.09
CA ASN A 319 -25.29 7.75 -4.53
C ASN A 319 -24.07 8.15 -5.38
N VAL A 320 -22.89 8.20 -4.76
CA VAL A 320 -21.64 8.38 -5.51
C VAL A 320 -21.11 7.02 -5.96
N ASN A 321 -20.93 6.87 -7.26
CA ASN A 321 -20.37 5.67 -7.88
C ASN A 321 -18.84 5.64 -7.74
N THR A 322 -18.18 6.75 -8.09
CA THR A 322 -16.71 6.85 -8.01
C THR A 322 -16.26 8.25 -7.61
N ILE A 323 -15.13 8.30 -6.90
CA ILE A 323 -14.32 9.50 -6.71
C ILE A 323 -12.95 9.21 -7.30
N ALA A 324 -12.42 10.11 -8.12
CA ALA A 324 -11.16 9.92 -8.80
C ALA A 324 -10.36 11.24 -8.87
N GLY A 325 -9.04 11.12 -8.88
CA GLY A 325 -8.14 12.26 -9.02
C GLY A 325 -6.71 11.88 -8.66
N THR A 326 -5.78 12.81 -8.84
CA THR A 326 -4.46 12.71 -8.20
C THR A 326 -4.51 13.51 -6.91
N ILE A 327 -4.84 12.84 -5.82
CA ILE A 327 -5.08 13.45 -4.51
C ILE A 327 -3.88 13.16 -3.63
N ASN A 328 -3.18 14.20 -3.18
CA ASN A 328 -2.03 14.08 -2.30
C ASN A 328 -2.32 14.80 -0.98
N ASP A 329 -1.77 14.31 0.12
CA ASP A 329 -1.69 15.08 1.37
C ASP A 329 -0.60 16.17 1.29
N GLN A 330 -0.23 16.75 2.44
CA GLN A 330 0.83 17.77 2.52
C GLN A 330 2.24 17.18 2.55
N SER A 331 2.38 15.90 2.87
CA SER A 331 3.62 15.13 2.86
C SER A 331 3.93 14.51 1.50
N ALA A 332 3.03 14.73 0.52
CA ALA A 332 3.04 14.14 -0.81
C ALA A 332 2.81 12.63 -0.87
N ASN A 333 2.11 12.04 0.12
CA ASN A 333 1.58 10.70 -0.05
C ASN A 333 0.32 10.76 -0.94
N THR A 334 0.33 9.98 -2.02
CA THR A 334 -0.78 9.91 -2.97
C THR A 334 -1.83 8.93 -2.48
N MET A 335 -3.10 9.34 -2.48
CA MET A 335 -4.25 8.46 -2.28
C MET A 335 -4.23 7.33 -3.30
N SER A 336 -4.26 6.09 -2.81
CA SER A 336 -4.35 4.88 -3.64
C SER A 336 -5.66 4.12 -3.45
N ASP A 337 -6.32 4.30 -2.32
CA ASP A 337 -7.61 3.70 -2.01
C ASP A 337 -8.71 4.76 -2.09
N PHE A 338 -9.55 4.63 -3.11
CA PHE A 338 -10.69 5.52 -3.39
C PHE A 338 -12.02 4.93 -2.88
N SER A 339 -11.97 3.89 -2.04
CA SER A 339 -13.18 3.39 -1.39
C SER A 339 -13.80 4.47 -0.50
N ILE A 340 -15.12 4.57 -0.57
CA ILE A 340 -15.89 5.55 0.19
C ILE A 340 -16.39 4.87 1.46
N ALA A 341 -15.88 5.27 2.62
CA ALA A 341 -16.24 4.59 3.88
C ALA A 341 -17.72 4.79 4.26
N THR A 342 -18.28 5.99 4.09
CA THR A 342 -19.72 6.26 4.22
C THR A 342 -20.23 7.06 3.03
N ASN A 343 -21.05 6.46 2.17
CA ASN A 343 -21.51 7.09 0.92
C ASN A 343 -22.77 7.96 1.13
N LEU A 344 -23.16 8.71 0.09
CA LEU A 344 -24.24 9.70 0.14
C LEU A 344 -25.58 9.10 0.56
N ALA A 345 -26.00 7.99 -0.06
CA ALA A 345 -27.24 7.28 0.27
C ALA A 345 -27.28 6.71 1.71
N ALA A 346 -26.13 6.62 2.39
CA ALA A 346 -26.09 6.23 3.81
C ALA A 346 -26.33 7.43 4.76
N ASN A 347 -26.12 8.65 4.27
CA ASN A 347 -26.23 9.89 5.06
C ASN A 347 -27.50 10.68 4.75
N LYS A 348 -28.03 10.56 3.53
CA LYS A 348 -29.18 11.32 3.01
C LYS A 348 -30.08 10.42 2.18
N ALA A 349 -31.37 10.74 2.17
CA ALA A 349 -32.36 10.13 1.29
C ALA A 349 -32.74 11.13 0.19
N LEU A 350 -31.95 11.17 -0.87
CA LEU A 350 -32.12 12.12 -1.99
C LEU A 350 -32.66 11.36 -3.20
N VAL A 351 -33.95 11.48 -3.47
CA VAL A 351 -34.59 10.85 -4.62
C VAL A 351 -34.46 11.79 -5.81
N ILE A 352 -33.99 11.27 -6.96
CA ILE A 352 -34.01 12.01 -8.22
C ILE A 352 -35.17 11.50 -9.05
N ASP A 353 -36.15 12.36 -9.28
CA ASP A 353 -37.26 12.08 -10.19
C ASP A 353 -37.36 13.17 -11.26
N THR A 354 -37.24 12.73 -12.50
CA THR A 354 -37.40 13.61 -13.67
C THR A 354 -38.36 13.01 -14.69
N THR A 355 -39.09 11.96 -14.30
CA THR A 355 -40.13 11.37 -15.12
C THR A 355 -41.33 12.31 -15.08
N PRO A 356 -41.84 12.80 -16.21
CA PRO A 356 -43.05 13.62 -16.18
C PRO A 356 -44.29 12.75 -15.89
N PRO A 357 -45.34 13.30 -15.26
CA PRO A 357 -46.58 12.57 -15.09
C PRO A 357 -47.17 12.24 -16.45
N THR A 358 -47.92 11.15 -16.53
CA THR A 358 -48.75 10.81 -17.69
C THR A 358 -50.19 10.74 -17.24
N VAL A 359 -51.13 11.16 -18.09
CA VAL A 359 -52.57 11.18 -17.77
C VAL A 359 -53.35 10.26 -18.69
N THR A 360 -54.23 9.46 -18.11
CA THR A 360 -55.25 8.67 -18.82
C THR A 360 -56.61 9.29 -18.55
N VAL A 361 -57.43 9.48 -19.59
CA VAL A 361 -58.77 10.07 -19.48
C VAL A 361 -59.81 9.04 -19.89
N ILE A 362 -60.78 8.78 -19.01
CA ILE A 362 -61.87 7.84 -19.24
C ILE A 362 -63.19 8.56 -18.99
N MET A 363 -64.18 8.32 -19.86
CA MET A 363 -65.56 8.69 -19.60
C MET A 363 -66.35 7.43 -19.26
N ASP A 364 -67.21 7.53 -18.25
CA ASP A 364 -68.06 6.40 -17.83
C ASP A 364 -69.08 6.01 -18.92
N ASP A 365 -69.59 7.01 -19.64
CA ASP A 365 -70.45 6.87 -20.80
C ASP A 365 -69.98 7.77 -21.95
N ASP A 366 -69.78 7.20 -23.13
CA ASP A 366 -69.35 7.90 -24.34
C ASP A 366 -70.48 8.11 -25.37
N ALA A 367 -71.69 7.59 -25.10
CA ALA A 367 -72.86 7.64 -25.97
C ALA A 367 -74.01 8.45 -25.33
N LEU A 368 -73.85 9.77 -25.30
CA LEU A 368 -74.73 10.68 -24.57
C LEU A 368 -75.82 11.32 -25.46
N ASN A 369 -77.05 11.40 -24.97
CA ASN A 369 -78.12 12.20 -25.56
C ASN A 369 -78.22 13.59 -24.91
N VAL A 370 -79.05 14.46 -25.49
CA VAL A 370 -79.40 15.74 -24.89
C VAL A 370 -80.00 15.53 -23.50
N GLY A 371 -79.40 16.20 -22.51
CA GLY A 371 -79.80 16.11 -21.10
C GLY A 371 -79.08 15.03 -20.29
N ASP A 372 -78.28 14.17 -20.93
CA ASP A 372 -77.44 13.18 -20.25
C ASP A 372 -76.13 13.84 -19.75
N THR A 373 -75.47 13.19 -18.80
CA THR A 373 -74.15 13.60 -18.29
C THR A 373 -73.26 12.38 -18.09
N SER A 374 -71.95 12.55 -18.25
CA SER A 374 -70.96 11.48 -18.02
C SER A 374 -69.90 11.93 -17.02
N LEU A 375 -69.44 11.02 -16.16
CA LEU A 375 -68.29 11.27 -15.32
C LEU A 375 -67.01 11.09 -16.15
N VAL A 376 -66.14 12.07 -16.09
CA VAL A 376 -64.81 12.04 -16.68
C VAL A 376 -63.80 11.84 -15.56
N THR A 377 -63.00 10.79 -15.66
CA THR A 377 -61.93 10.46 -14.72
C THR A 377 -60.58 10.65 -15.40
N PHE A 378 -59.73 11.49 -14.80
CA PHE A 378 -58.34 11.69 -15.18
C PHE A 378 -57.48 10.96 -14.15
N THR A 379 -56.68 9.99 -14.60
CA THR A 379 -55.78 9.21 -13.74
C THR A 379 -54.35 9.46 -14.16
N PHE A 380 -53.54 10.00 -13.24
CA PHE A 380 -52.13 10.26 -13.46
C PHE A 380 -51.24 9.11 -12.98
N SER A 381 -50.07 8.94 -13.59
CA SER A 381 -49.03 8.00 -13.11
C SER A 381 -48.46 8.39 -11.74
N GLU A 382 -48.37 9.69 -11.48
CA GLU A 382 -48.01 10.32 -10.22
C GLU A 382 -48.82 11.60 -10.00
N ALA A 383 -48.82 12.14 -8.79
CA ALA A 383 -49.65 13.31 -8.51
C ALA A 383 -49.08 14.52 -9.29
N PRO A 384 -49.86 15.20 -10.14
CA PRO A 384 -49.38 16.37 -10.85
C PRO A 384 -49.43 17.62 -9.94
N THR A 385 -48.52 18.57 -10.15
CA THR A 385 -48.59 19.92 -9.59
C THR A 385 -49.24 20.87 -10.60
N ASN A 386 -50.09 21.77 -10.10
CA ASN A 386 -50.80 22.80 -10.87
C ASN A 386 -51.72 22.28 -11.99
N PHE A 387 -52.17 21.03 -11.95
CA PHE A 387 -53.21 20.56 -12.86
C PHE A 387 -54.58 21.13 -12.47
N THR A 388 -55.19 21.87 -13.38
CA THR A 388 -56.48 22.55 -13.18
C THR A 388 -57.42 22.31 -14.34
N VAL A 389 -58.67 22.75 -14.22
CA VAL A 389 -59.66 22.67 -15.31
C VAL A 389 -59.23 23.46 -16.56
N GLU A 390 -58.38 24.49 -16.41
CA GLU A 390 -57.86 25.27 -17.54
C GLU A 390 -56.91 24.46 -18.42
N ASP A 391 -56.30 23.41 -17.87
CA ASP A 391 -55.49 22.45 -18.62
C ASP A 391 -56.34 21.46 -19.43
N VAL A 392 -57.67 21.47 -19.28
CA VAL A 392 -58.56 20.55 -19.99
C VAL A 392 -59.38 21.31 -21.02
N THR A 393 -59.21 20.94 -22.29
CA THR A 393 -59.98 21.49 -23.40
C THR A 393 -60.99 20.48 -23.90
N VAL A 394 -62.24 20.93 -24.00
CA VAL A 394 -63.33 20.19 -24.63
C VAL A 394 -63.59 20.83 -25.99
N ILE A 395 -63.44 20.06 -27.06
CA ILE A 395 -63.64 20.60 -28.41
C ILE A 395 -65.12 20.49 -28.78
N ASN A 396 -65.80 21.65 -28.82
CA ASN A 396 -67.08 21.96 -29.50
C ASN A 396 -68.34 21.15 -29.16
N ASN A 397 -68.31 20.16 -28.26
CA ASN A 397 -69.44 19.23 -28.06
C ASN A 397 -69.94 19.10 -26.61
N GLY A 398 -69.44 19.91 -25.67
CA GLY A 398 -69.95 19.92 -24.30
C GLY A 398 -69.15 20.82 -23.36
N ALA A 399 -69.46 20.74 -22.07
CA ALA A 399 -68.79 21.46 -21.00
C ALA A 399 -68.46 20.52 -19.82
N LEU A 400 -67.36 20.81 -19.13
CA LEU A 400 -67.00 20.17 -17.86
C LEU A 400 -67.43 21.04 -16.69
N THR A 401 -68.03 20.42 -15.68
CA THR A 401 -68.38 21.05 -14.40
C THR A 401 -67.92 20.18 -13.24
N GLY A 402 -67.80 20.76 -12.04
CA GLY A 402 -67.42 20.00 -10.84
C GLY A 402 -66.01 19.40 -10.89
N PHE A 403 -65.09 20.02 -11.64
CA PHE A 403 -63.70 19.56 -11.70
C PHE A 403 -63.05 19.60 -10.31
N ALA A 404 -62.62 18.45 -9.80
CA ALA A 404 -62.01 18.31 -8.48
C ALA A 404 -60.99 17.16 -8.46
N VAL A 405 -59.98 17.29 -7.59
CA VAL A 405 -59.11 16.17 -7.21
C VAL A 405 -59.89 15.23 -6.28
N ASP A 406 -59.63 13.93 -6.38
CA ASP A 406 -60.18 12.95 -5.45
C ASP A 406 -59.54 13.12 -4.07
N ASP A 407 -60.37 13.19 -3.02
CA ASP A 407 -59.91 13.41 -1.64
C ASP A 407 -59.08 12.23 -1.08
N GLY A 408 -59.15 11.05 -1.70
CA GLY A 408 -58.43 9.84 -1.32
C GLY A 408 -57.16 9.55 -2.13
N ASP A 409 -57.03 10.13 -3.32
CA ASP A 409 -55.88 9.94 -4.21
C ASP A 409 -55.60 11.20 -5.07
N ALA A 410 -54.50 11.90 -4.77
CA ALA A 410 -54.07 13.08 -5.51
C ALA A 410 -53.67 12.82 -6.98
N LYS A 411 -53.64 11.54 -7.42
CA LYS A 411 -53.45 11.15 -8.81
C LYS A 411 -54.74 11.15 -9.62
N ILE A 412 -55.90 11.25 -8.97
CA ILE A 412 -57.21 11.12 -9.63
C ILE A 412 -57.93 12.46 -9.60
N TYR A 413 -58.40 12.92 -10.75
CA TYR A 413 -59.27 14.08 -10.88
C TYR A 413 -60.56 13.65 -11.57
N THR A 414 -61.68 14.24 -11.16
CA THR A 414 -62.99 13.95 -11.74
C THR A 414 -63.69 15.22 -12.19
N ALA A 415 -64.51 15.11 -13.22
CA ALA A 415 -65.39 16.19 -13.69
C ALA A 415 -66.65 15.60 -14.34
N THR A 416 -67.75 16.35 -14.35
CA THR A 416 -68.98 15.95 -15.05
C THR A 416 -69.04 16.61 -16.42
N PHE A 417 -69.03 15.81 -17.47
CA PHE A 417 -69.25 16.24 -18.85
C PHE A 417 -70.75 16.31 -19.16
N THR A 418 -71.19 17.47 -19.68
CA THR A 418 -72.55 17.69 -20.19
C THR A 418 -72.45 18.02 -21.69
N PRO A 419 -73.08 17.23 -22.58
CA PRO A 419 -73.10 17.51 -24.01
C PRO A 419 -73.80 18.84 -24.31
N THR A 420 -73.36 19.53 -25.36
CA THR A 420 -74.07 20.72 -25.86
C THR A 420 -75.34 20.28 -26.60
N ASP A 421 -76.46 20.95 -26.32
CA ASP A 421 -77.72 20.68 -26.99
C ASP A 421 -77.62 20.75 -28.52
N ASN A 422 -78.39 19.88 -29.19
CA ASN A 422 -78.65 19.96 -30.63
C ASN A 422 -77.41 19.73 -31.52
N ILE A 423 -76.42 18.97 -31.04
CA ILE A 423 -75.24 18.51 -31.77
C ILE A 423 -75.27 16.97 -31.85
N GLU A 424 -75.16 16.41 -33.06
CA GLU A 424 -75.00 14.98 -33.29
C GLU A 424 -73.59 14.70 -33.83
N VAL A 425 -72.78 14.02 -33.03
CA VAL A 425 -71.38 13.70 -33.31
C VAL A 425 -71.07 12.30 -32.83
N THR A 426 -70.20 11.57 -33.52
CA THR A 426 -69.80 10.22 -33.13
C THR A 426 -68.55 10.18 -32.25
N THR A 427 -67.95 11.33 -31.95
CA THR A 427 -66.73 11.43 -31.14
C THR A 427 -66.76 12.68 -30.26
N ASN A 428 -66.53 12.49 -28.97
CA ASN A 428 -66.17 13.56 -28.02
C ASN A 428 -64.64 13.57 -27.87
N VAL A 429 -64.03 14.75 -27.95
CA VAL A 429 -62.58 14.90 -27.78
C VAL A 429 -62.32 15.79 -26.57
N ILE A 430 -61.77 15.17 -25.52
CA ILE A 430 -61.22 15.85 -24.35
C ILE A 430 -59.70 15.79 -24.49
N THR A 431 -59.06 16.96 -24.54
CA THR A 431 -57.60 17.06 -24.64
C THR A 431 -57.07 17.69 -23.37
N VAL A 432 -56.02 17.08 -22.81
CA VAL A 432 -55.29 17.61 -21.66
C VAL A 432 -54.04 18.32 -22.17
N GLY A 433 -53.83 19.56 -21.71
CA GLY A 433 -52.63 20.35 -21.96
C GLY A 433 -51.41 19.76 -21.25
N THR A 434 -50.26 20.45 -21.34
CA THR A 434 -48.98 19.98 -20.78
C THR A 434 -48.33 21.03 -19.88
N SER A 435 -49.12 21.95 -19.31
CA SER A 435 -48.66 23.05 -18.45
C SER A 435 -48.44 22.64 -16.99
N TRP A 436 -48.92 21.47 -16.59
CA TRP A 436 -48.72 20.87 -15.28
C TRP A 436 -47.34 20.19 -15.20
N THR A 437 -46.84 20.04 -13.98
CA THR A 437 -45.51 19.47 -13.71
C THR A 437 -45.59 18.31 -12.73
N ASP A 438 -44.48 17.62 -12.53
CA ASP A 438 -44.32 16.61 -11.47
C ASP A 438 -44.48 17.21 -10.05
N ALA A 439 -44.85 16.40 -9.06
CA ALA A 439 -45.08 16.73 -7.63
C ALA A 439 -43.82 17.11 -6.88
#